data_AF-A0A125W535-F1
#
_entry.id   AF-A0A125W535-F1
#
_cell.length_a   1.000
_cell.length_b   1.000
_cell.length_c   1.000
_cell.angle_alpha   90.00
_cell.angle_beta   90.00
_cell.angle_gamma   90.00
#
_symmetry.space_group_name_H-M   'P 1'
#
loop_
_entity.id
_entity.type
_entity.pdbx_description
1 polymer ?
#
loop_
_entity_poly.entity_id
_entity_poly.type
_entity_poly.pdbx_seq_one_letter_code
_entity_poly.pdbx_strand_id
1 'polypeptide(L)'
;MKIKFKMLLSVIVCMVGILILTGCGSSNKEYSESLSTLTKQSYDLVVSSDKVGLKYLKVWNQAIFDKYAFIDGKAYSDFNSAIAAQEDLFVKEGTLAKIKDQENEAKDTFGKLKKMKNKSLESEFDSVKEFYLNAIEFKELATNPTGSYKTYSALYDTKQAEIVSKYKALQAELSLD
;
A
#
# COMPACT_ATOMS: atom_id res chain seq x y z
N MET A 1 -12.20 21.07 -0.08
CA MET A 1 -10.89 20.47 0.26
C MET A 1 -10.66 19.11 -0.43
N LYS A 2 -11.00 18.96 -1.71
CA LYS A 2 -10.99 17.64 -2.41
C LYS A 2 -9.95 17.52 -3.54
N ILE A 3 -9.25 18.62 -3.87
CA ILE A 3 -8.37 18.71 -5.05
C ILE A 3 -6.90 18.43 -4.73
N LYS A 4 -6.44 18.76 -3.51
CA LYS A 4 -5.01 18.62 -3.13
C LYS A 4 -4.57 17.16 -2.90
N PHE A 5 -5.51 16.26 -2.63
CA PHE A 5 -5.21 14.86 -2.26
C PHE A 5 -4.91 13.98 -3.48
N LYS A 6 -5.60 14.20 -4.60
CA LYS A 6 -5.35 13.49 -5.87
C LYS A 6 -3.95 13.73 -6.45
N MET A 7 -3.34 14.87 -6.13
CA MET A 7 -2.06 15.30 -6.70
C MET A 7 -0.85 14.65 -5.99
N LEU A 8 -1.04 14.10 -4.78
CA LEU A 8 0.05 13.48 -4.01
C LEU A 8 0.38 12.05 -4.47
N LEU A 9 -0.62 11.26 -4.90
CA LEU A 9 -0.39 9.90 -5.40
C LEU A 9 0.17 9.83 -6.83
N SER A 10 -0.14 10.80 -7.70
CA SER A 10 0.31 10.74 -9.10
C SER A 10 1.78 11.10 -9.30
N VAL A 11 2.41 11.82 -8.37
CA VAL A 11 3.81 12.27 -8.48
C VAL A 11 4.80 11.19 -8.02
N ILE A 12 4.37 10.28 -7.14
CA ILE A 12 5.25 9.25 -6.54
C ILE A 12 5.47 8.05 -7.49
N VAL A 13 4.66 7.93 -8.56
CA VAL A 13 4.69 6.82 -9.53
C VAL A 13 5.89 6.89 -10.51
N CYS A 14 6.62 8.01 -10.61
CA CYS A 14 7.53 8.25 -11.74
C CYS A 14 9.05 8.15 -11.49
N MET A 15 9.55 7.95 -10.26
CA MET A 15 11.00 7.83 -10.01
C MET A 15 11.36 6.48 -9.39
N VAL A 16 11.55 5.48 -10.24
CA VAL A 16 12.31 4.27 -9.88
C VAL A 16 13.26 4.01 -11.04
N GLY A 17 14.39 4.71 -11.04
CA GLY A 17 15.47 4.50 -12.00
C GLY A 17 16.82 4.42 -11.31
N ILE A 18 17.12 3.37 -10.54
CA ILE A 18 18.38 3.35 -9.77
C ILE A 18 19.34 2.24 -10.15
N LEU A 19 20.52 2.71 -10.57
CA LEU A 19 21.80 2.04 -10.59
C LEU A 19 22.46 2.19 -9.20
N ILE A 20 22.41 1.16 -8.37
CA ILE A 20 23.38 1.00 -7.28
C ILE A 20 24.44 0.01 -7.79
N LEU A 21 25.54 0.54 -8.32
CA LEU A 21 26.74 -0.24 -8.64
C LEU A 21 27.92 0.34 -7.87
N THR A 22 28.22 -0.20 -6.69
CA THR A 22 29.60 -0.28 -6.17
C THR A 22 29.70 -1.36 -5.09
N GLY A 23 30.31 -2.49 -5.44
CA GLY A 23 30.69 -3.53 -4.49
C GLY A 23 30.77 -4.92 -5.13
N CYS A 24 31.94 -5.28 -5.64
CA CYS A 24 32.20 -6.53 -6.36
C CYS A 24 31.93 -7.77 -5.48
N GLY A 25 30.80 -8.44 -5.75
CA GLY A 25 30.39 -9.73 -5.19
C GLY A 25 28.97 -10.03 -5.68
N SER A 26 28.76 -11.14 -6.39
CA SER A 26 27.44 -11.50 -6.96
C SER A 26 26.34 -11.53 -5.89
N SER A 27 26.68 -11.90 -4.65
CA SER A 27 25.76 -11.91 -3.50
C SER A 27 25.34 -10.53 -3.01
N ASN A 28 26.23 -9.52 -3.05
CA ASN A 28 25.88 -8.15 -2.64
C ASN A 28 24.93 -7.50 -3.64
N LYS A 29 25.17 -7.76 -4.93
CA LYS A 29 24.28 -7.32 -6.02
C LYS A 29 22.90 -7.96 -5.90
N GLU A 30 22.81 -9.28 -5.78
CA GLU A 30 21.54 -9.98 -5.65
C GLU A 30 20.75 -9.55 -4.39
N TYR A 31 21.46 -9.30 -3.28
CA TYR A 31 20.85 -8.79 -2.06
C TYR A 31 20.27 -7.39 -2.25
N SER A 32 21.04 -6.47 -2.83
CA SER A 32 20.60 -5.10 -3.14
C SER A 32 19.42 -5.08 -4.12
N GLU A 33 19.45 -5.90 -5.16
CA GLU A 33 18.33 -6.05 -6.11
C GLU A 33 17.08 -6.59 -5.41
N SER A 34 17.24 -7.52 -4.47
CA SER A 34 16.12 -8.06 -3.68
C SER A 34 15.55 -7.02 -2.70
N LEU A 35 16.39 -6.14 -2.12
CA LEU A 35 15.92 -5.01 -1.32
C LEU A 35 15.07 -4.05 -2.16
N SER A 36 15.57 -3.66 -3.33
CA SER A 36 14.83 -2.81 -4.28
C SER A 36 13.51 -3.44 -4.71
N THR A 37 13.54 -4.74 -5.02
CA THR A 37 12.35 -5.51 -5.39
C THR A 37 11.31 -5.52 -4.27
N LEU A 38 11.73 -5.76 -3.03
CA LEU A 38 10.82 -5.75 -1.88
C LEU A 38 10.22 -4.35 -1.64
N THR A 39 11.03 -3.28 -1.78
CA THR A 39 10.55 -1.90 -1.68
C THR A 39 9.47 -1.63 -2.71
N LYS A 40 9.69 -2.01 -3.98
CA LYS A 40 8.71 -1.83 -5.06
C LYS A 40 7.43 -2.63 -4.80
N GLN A 41 7.56 -3.92 -4.46
CA GLN A 41 6.40 -4.78 -4.18
C GLN A 41 5.58 -4.25 -3.00
N SER A 42 6.24 -3.79 -1.94
CA SER A 42 5.59 -3.17 -0.79
C SER A 42 4.87 -1.87 -1.18
N TYR A 43 5.48 -1.04 -2.01
CA TYR A 43 4.84 0.17 -2.54
C TYR A 43 3.62 -0.14 -3.41
N ASP A 44 3.72 -1.11 -4.33
CA ASP A 44 2.61 -1.53 -5.18
C ASP A 44 1.44 -2.09 -4.36
N LEU A 45 1.73 -2.80 -3.27
CA LEU A 45 0.76 -3.25 -2.28
C LEU A 45 0.05 -2.07 -1.61
N VAL A 46 0.80 -1.05 -1.17
CA VAL A 46 0.25 0.17 -0.58
C VAL A 46 -0.67 0.90 -1.55
N VAL A 47 -0.23 1.11 -2.80
CA VAL A 47 -1.01 1.81 -3.83
C VAL A 47 -2.32 1.08 -4.13
N SER A 48 -2.27 -0.25 -4.22
CA SER A 48 -3.45 -1.05 -4.53
C SER A 48 -4.43 -1.07 -3.35
N SER A 49 -3.91 -1.18 -2.13
CA SER A 49 -4.68 -1.11 -0.90
C SER A 49 -5.31 0.27 -0.69
N ASP A 50 -4.58 1.34 -0.98
CA ASP A 50 -5.07 2.72 -0.85
C ASP A 50 -6.30 2.98 -1.74
N LYS A 51 -6.31 2.42 -2.95
CA LYS A 51 -7.48 2.50 -3.84
C LYS A 51 -8.72 1.85 -3.22
N VAL A 52 -8.57 0.70 -2.55
CA VAL A 52 -9.66 0.01 -1.85
C VAL A 52 -10.14 0.84 -0.66
N GLY A 53 -9.22 1.29 0.20
CA GLY A 53 -9.56 2.09 1.38
C GLY A 53 -10.26 3.41 1.03
N LEU A 54 -9.76 4.14 0.03
CA LEU A 54 -10.41 5.36 -0.47
C LEU A 54 -11.80 5.10 -1.06
N LYS A 55 -12.00 3.95 -1.69
CA LYS A 55 -13.29 3.57 -2.24
C LYS A 55 -14.29 3.22 -1.12
N TYR A 56 -13.86 2.54 -0.06
CA TYR A 56 -14.70 2.35 1.14
C TYR A 56 -15.06 3.68 1.79
N LEU A 57 -14.09 4.59 2.00
CA LEU A 57 -14.36 5.94 2.53
C LEU A 57 -15.40 6.68 1.71
N LYS A 58 -15.30 6.60 0.37
CA LYS A 58 -16.26 7.21 -0.53
C LYS A 58 -17.65 6.60 -0.36
N VAL A 59 -17.76 5.27 -0.39
CA VAL A 59 -19.05 4.56 -0.25
C VAL A 59 -19.71 4.89 1.10
N TRP A 60 -18.95 4.86 2.19
CA TRP A 60 -19.44 5.27 3.51
C TRP A 60 -19.93 6.71 3.55
N ASN A 61 -19.15 7.64 3.01
CA ASN A 61 -19.54 9.04 2.96
C ASN A 61 -20.85 9.23 2.19
N GLN A 62 -20.99 8.58 1.03
CA GLN A 62 -22.19 8.69 0.20
C GLN A 62 -23.42 8.08 0.87
N ALA A 63 -23.30 6.91 1.48
CA ALA A 63 -24.40 6.25 2.17
C ALA A 63 -24.91 7.07 3.37
N ILE A 64 -24.02 7.76 4.09
CA ILE A 64 -24.38 8.54 5.28
C ILE A 64 -24.91 9.93 4.91
N PHE A 65 -24.23 10.64 4.00
CA PHE A 65 -24.45 12.08 3.79
C PHE A 65 -25.17 12.42 2.49
N ASP A 66 -25.04 11.58 1.45
CA ASP A 66 -25.55 11.86 0.10
C ASP A 66 -26.83 11.06 -0.23
N LYS A 67 -27.48 10.48 0.80
CA LYS A 67 -28.70 9.65 0.74
C LYS A 67 -28.55 8.28 0.07
N TYR A 68 -27.67 8.14 -0.94
CA TYR A 68 -27.39 6.87 -1.59
C TYR A 68 -25.92 6.74 -2.00
N ALA A 69 -25.36 5.53 -1.83
CA ALA A 69 -24.15 5.10 -2.51
C ALA A 69 -24.50 4.34 -3.80
N PHE A 70 -23.82 4.66 -4.90
CA PHE A 70 -24.01 3.96 -6.19
C PHE A 70 -22.87 2.96 -6.42
N ILE A 71 -23.22 1.68 -6.51
CA ILE A 71 -22.29 0.56 -6.66
C ILE A 71 -22.82 -0.36 -7.76
N ASP A 72 -22.01 -0.63 -8.78
CA ASP A 72 -22.37 -1.43 -9.97
C ASP A 72 -23.75 -1.05 -10.56
N GLY A 73 -24.02 0.26 -10.66
CA GLY A 73 -25.27 0.81 -11.19
C GLY A 73 -26.48 0.77 -10.25
N LYS A 74 -26.35 0.22 -9.04
CA LYS A 74 -27.43 0.13 -8.03
C LYS A 74 -27.26 1.17 -6.93
N ALA A 75 -28.37 1.72 -6.45
CA ALA A 75 -28.39 2.68 -5.34
C ALA A 75 -28.66 1.98 -4.00
N TYR A 76 -27.86 2.30 -3.00
CA TYR A 76 -27.96 1.75 -1.64
C TYR A 76 -28.10 2.89 -0.64
N SER A 77 -29.21 2.94 0.10
CA SER A 77 -29.45 3.92 1.18
C SER A 77 -29.03 3.41 2.55
N ASP A 78 -28.98 2.09 2.72
CA ASP A 78 -28.46 1.48 3.94
C ASP A 78 -26.95 1.34 3.85
N PHE A 79 -26.27 1.77 4.91
CA PHE A 79 -24.83 1.81 5.02
C PHE A 79 -24.20 0.42 4.97
N ASN A 80 -24.75 -0.55 5.70
CA ASN A 80 -24.20 -1.91 5.75
C ASN A 80 -24.35 -2.59 4.39
N SER A 81 -25.51 -2.42 3.76
CA SER A 81 -25.81 -2.93 2.43
C SER A 81 -24.88 -2.34 1.36
N ALA A 82 -24.57 -1.05 1.45
CA ALA A 82 -23.64 -0.39 0.53
C ALA A 82 -22.21 -0.96 0.67
N ILE A 83 -21.76 -1.24 1.88
CA ILE A 83 -20.41 -1.81 2.09
C ILE A 83 -20.32 -3.24 1.61
N ALA A 84 -21.29 -4.08 1.97
CA ALA A 84 -21.35 -5.46 1.50
C ALA A 84 -21.37 -5.52 -0.03
N ALA A 85 -22.19 -4.68 -0.68
CA ALA A 85 -22.22 -4.61 -2.14
C ALA A 85 -20.88 -4.13 -2.76
N GLN A 86 -20.16 -3.23 -2.08
CA GLN A 86 -18.85 -2.79 -2.54
C GLN A 86 -17.78 -3.87 -2.37
N GLU A 87 -17.84 -4.64 -1.28
CA GLU A 87 -16.97 -5.79 -1.04
C GLU A 87 -17.20 -6.88 -2.10
N ASP A 88 -18.46 -7.24 -2.37
CA ASP A 88 -18.84 -8.18 -3.42
C ASP A 88 -18.29 -7.75 -4.78
N LEU A 89 -18.34 -6.45 -5.09
CA LEU A 89 -17.80 -5.92 -6.33
C LEU A 89 -16.28 -6.08 -6.38
N PHE A 90 -15.55 -5.84 -5.28
CA PHE A 90 -14.11 -6.08 -5.25
C PHE A 90 -13.75 -7.55 -5.44
N VAL A 91 -14.55 -8.46 -4.90
CA VAL A 91 -14.38 -9.91 -5.11
C VAL A 91 -14.63 -10.25 -6.57
N LYS A 92 -15.75 -9.79 -7.14
CA LYS A 92 -16.12 -10.00 -8.55
C LYS A 92 -15.06 -9.49 -9.53
N GLU A 93 -14.46 -8.33 -9.24
CA GLU A 93 -13.41 -7.74 -10.06
C GLU A 93 -12.01 -8.34 -9.81
N GLY A 94 -11.86 -9.23 -8.82
CA GLY A 94 -10.57 -9.78 -8.43
C GLY A 94 -9.63 -8.78 -7.76
N THR A 95 -10.14 -7.64 -7.30
CA THR A 95 -9.35 -6.58 -6.67
C THR A 95 -8.66 -7.08 -5.41
N LEU A 96 -9.38 -7.79 -4.53
CA LEU A 96 -8.80 -8.35 -3.30
C LEU A 96 -7.85 -9.51 -3.58
N ALA A 97 -8.13 -10.32 -4.62
CA ALA A 97 -7.24 -11.39 -5.04
C ALA A 97 -5.89 -10.84 -5.52
N LYS A 98 -5.91 -9.79 -6.34
CA LYS A 98 -4.68 -9.10 -6.79
C LYS A 98 -3.86 -8.55 -5.62
N ILE A 99 -4.50 -7.92 -4.64
CA ILE A 99 -3.82 -7.43 -3.43
C ILE A 99 -3.20 -8.60 -2.66
N LYS A 100 -3.89 -9.75 -2.59
CA LYS A 100 -3.35 -10.95 -1.95
C LYS A 100 -2.13 -11.50 -2.68
N ASP A 101 -2.13 -11.49 -4.00
CA ASP A 101 -0.99 -11.93 -4.80
C ASP A 101 0.21 -11.00 -4.59
N GLN A 102 0.01 -9.68 -4.58
CA GLN A 102 1.06 -8.70 -4.27
C GLN A 102 1.64 -8.89 -2.86
N GLU A 103 0.80 -9.18 -1.87
CA GLU A 103 1.26 -9.51 -0.51
C GLU A 103 2.14 -10.77 -0.53
N ASN A 104 1.74 -11.82 -1.24
CA ASN A 104 2.50 -13.06 -1.32
C ASN A 104 3.85 -12.85 -2.01
N GLU A 105 3.89 -12.09 -3.11
CA GLU A 105 5.12 -11.73 -3.82
C GLU A 105 6.11 -10.97 -2.90
N ALA A 106 5.62 -9.97 -2.17
CA ALA A 106 6.42 -9.22 -1.20
C ALA A 106 6.94 -10.14 -0.07
N LYS A 107 6.07 -11.00 0.44
CA LYS A 107 6.39 -11.97 1.50
C LYS A 107 7.49 -12.95 1.06
N ASP A 108 7.45 -13.41 -0.19
CA ASP A 108 8.45 -14.33 -0.73
C ASP A 108 9.82 -13.65 -0.87
N THR A 109 9.86 -12.41 -1.39
CA THR A 109 11.10 -11.62 -1.47
C THR A 109 11.66 -11.33 -0.08
N PHE A 110 10.82 -10.94 0.88
CA PHE A 110 11.23 -10.76 2.28
C PHE A 110 11.78 -12.06 2.89
N GLY A 111 11.16 -13.20 2.58
CA GLY A 111 11.64 -14.52 2.94
C GLY A 111 13.03 -14.84 2.37
N LYS A 112 13.28 -14.48 1.11
CA LYS A 112 14.58 -14.63 0.44
C LYS A 112 15.66 -13.77 1.10
N LEU A 113 15.39 -12.49 1.33
CA LEU A 113 16.32 -11.55 1.98
C LEU A 113 16.79 -12.04 3.35
N LYS A 114 15.86 -12.51 4.20
CA LYS A 114 16.20 -13.07 5.52
C LYS A 114 17.16 -14.26 5.45
N LYS A 115 17.09 -15.07 4.39
CA LYS A 115 17.95 -16.25 4.20
C LYS A 115 19.34 -15.88 3.69
N MET A 116 19.43 -14.88 2.80
CA MET A 116 20.70 -14.50 2.17
C MET A 116 21.71 -13.92 3.17
N LYS A 117 21.25 -13.15 4.18
CA LYS A 117 22.06 -12.46 5.20
C LYS A 117 23.19 -11.59 4.63
N ASN A 118 23.15 -10.28 4.86
CA ASN A 118 24.22 -9.39 4.44
C ASN A 118 24.54 -8.34 5.50
N LYS A 119 25.75 -8.40 6.07
CA LYS A 119 26.18 -7.46 7.12
C LYS A 119 26.46 -6.06 6.60
N SER A 120 26.86 -5.91 5.33
CA SER A 120 27.18 -4.58 4.78
C SER A 120 25.93 -3.78 4.38
N LEU A 121 24.76 -4.43 4.32
CA LEU A 121 23.48 -3.84 3.95
C LEU A 121 22.41 -4.07 5.04
N GLU A 122 22.84 -4.19 6.30
CA GLU A 122 21.94 -4.48 7.42
C GLU A 122 21.03 -3.30 7.74
N SER A 123 21.54 -2.07 7.66
CA SER A 123 20.76 -0.85 7.85
C SER A 123 19.65 -0.72 6.80
N GLU A 124 20.01 -0.87 5.53
CA GLU A 124 19.08 -0.80 4.40
C GLU A 124 18.03 -1.92 4.50
N PHE A 125 18.45 -3.12 4.94
CA PHE A 125 17.50 -4.20 5.19
C PHE A 125 16.50 -3.85 6.29
N ASP A 126 16.94 -3.27 7.41
CA ASP A 126 16.04 -2.88 8.50
C ASP A 126 15.05 -1.79 8.05
N SER A 127 15.51 -0.78 7.30
CA SER A 127 14.64 0.26 6.74
C SER A 127 13.61 -0.29 5.74
N VAL A 128 14.03 -1.19 4.82
CA VAL A 128 13.12 -1.85 3.87
C VAL A 128 12.14 -2.78 4.59
N LYS A 129 12.61 -3.54 5.59
CA LYS A 129 11.78 -4.40 6.43
C LYS A 129 10.73 -3.58 7.18
N GLU A 130 11.10 -2.44 7.75
CA GLU A 130 10.15 -1.56 8.42
C GLU A 130 9.07 -1.09 7.44
N PHE A 131 9.45 -0.63 6.25
CA PHE A 131 8.48 -0.20 5.24
C PHE A 131 7.55 -1.34 4.80
N TYR A 132 8.09 -2.54 4.56
CA TYR A 132 7.31 -3.74 4.27
C TYR A 132 6.28 -4.06 5.36
N LEU A 133 6.67 -4.04 6.64
CA LEU A 133 5.74 -4.31 7.74
C LEU A 133 4.63 -3.26 7.81
N ASN A 134 4.97 -1.98 7.63
CA ASN A 134 3.97 -0.90 7.55
C ASN A 134 3.04 -1.07 6.33
N ALA A 135 3.54 -1.56 5.20
CA ALA A 135 2.71 -1.85 4.03
C ALA A 135 1.69 -2.96 4.31
N ILE A 136 2.07 -4.01 5.04
CA ILE A 136 1.15 -5.06 5.49
C ILE A 136 0.08 -4.48 6.42
N GLU A 137 0.48 -3.69 7.43
CA GLU A 137 -0.47 -3.05 8.36
C GLU A 137 -1.45 -2.12 7.66
N PHE A 138 -0.96 -1.28 6.74
CA PHE A 138 -1.81 -0.37 5.96
C PHE A 138 -2.77 -1.15 5.05
N LYS A 139 -2.30 -2.23 4.41
CA LYS A 139 -3.16 -3.11 3.61
C LYS A 139 -4.28 -3.69 4.45
N GLU A 140 -4.00 -4.21 5.64
CA GLU A 140 -5.02 -4.76 6.53
C GLU A 140 -6.06 -3.71 6.89
N LEU A 141 -5.64 -2.51 7.27
CA LEU A 141 -6.55 -1.40 7.55
C LEU A 141 -7.44 -1.05 6.33
N ALA A 142 -6.83 -0.93 5.16
CA ALA A 142 -7.52 -0.44 3.97
C ALA A 142 -8.49 -1.47 3.36
N THR A 143 -8.18 -2.77 3.49
CA THR A 143 -9.00 -3.86 2.95
C THR A 143 -10.06 -4.35 3.92
N ASN A 144 -9.87 -4.14 5.23
CA ASN A 144 -10.78 -4.57 6.29
C ASN A 144 -11.26 -3.36 7.13
N PRO A 145 -12.07 -2.45 6.57
CA PRO A 145 -12.57 -1.29 7.31
C PRO A 145 -13.45 -1.73 8.50
N THR A 146 -13.21 -1.15 9.67
CA THR A 146 -13.98 -1.45 10.89
C THR A 146 -14.30 -0.18 11.69
N GLY A 147 -15.29 -0.28 12.58
CA GLY A 147 -15.72 0.83 13.43
C GLY A 147 -16.68 1.81 12.71
N SER A 148 -16.68 3.06 13.16
CA SER A 148 -17.51 4.13 12.56
C SER A 148 -16.78 4.83 11.42
N TYR A 149 -17.53 5.50 10.53
CA TYR A 149 -16.96 6.38 9.50
C TYR A 149 -15.92 7.34 10.07
N LYS A 150 -16.23 8.02 11.17
CA LYS A 150 -15.35 9.00 11.80
C LYS A 150 -14.05 8.38 12.32
N THR A 151 -14.14 7.24 13.00
CA THR A 151 -12.97 6.60 13.63
C THR A 151 -12.04 5.99 12.58
N TYR A 152 -12.61 5.32 11.59
CA TYR A 152 -11.85 4.76 10.49
C TYR A 152 -11.25 5.85 9.60
N SER A 153 -12.00 6.91 9.24
CA SER A 153 -11.47 7.97 8.38
C SER A 153 -10.26 8.65 9.03
N ALA A 154 -10.34 8.92 10.33
CA ALA A 154 -9.22 9.47 11.07
C ALA A 154 -8.02 8.52 11.10
N LEU A 155 -8.24 7.24 11.41
CA LEU A 155 -7.19 6.24 11.44
C LEU A 155 -6.55 6.03 10.06
N TYR A 156 -7.37 5.99 9.01
CA TYR A 156 -6.96 5.86 7.62
C TYR A 156 -6.07 7.03 7.20
N ASP A 157 -6.53 8.27 7.42
CA ASP A 157 -5.77 9.47 7.06
C ASP A 157 -4.41 9.51 7.79
N THR A 158 -4.39 9.17 9.08
CA THR A 158 -3.15 9.06 9.85
C THR A 158 -2.21 8.01 9.27
N LYS A 159 -2.69 6.78 9.05
CA LYS A 159 -1.87 5.68 8.56
C LYS A 159 -1.39 5.88 7.13
N GLN A 160 -2.20 6.51 6.29
CA GLN A 160 -1.81 6.87 4.93
C GLN A 160 -0.72 7.95 4.95
N ALA A 161 -0.84 8.98 5.80
CA ALA A 161 0.21 9.99 5.93
C ALA A 161 1.53 9.41 6.45
N GLU A 162 1.45 8.52 7.45
CA GLU A 162 2.61 7.82 8.00
C GLU A 162 3.34 7.00 6.93
N ILE A 163 2.62 6.17 6.17
CA ILE A 163 3.26 5.30 5.18
C ILE A 163 3.85 6.06 4.00
N VAL A 164 3.20 7.15 3.57
CA VAL A 164 3.77 8.06 2.56
C VAL A 164 5.05 8.71 3.07
N SER A 165 5.08 9.14 4.34
CA SER A 165 6.28 9.72 4.94
C SER A 165 7.42 8.71 5.01
N LYS A 166 7.14 7.47 5.44
CA LYS A 166 8.12 6.39 5.50
C LYS A 166 8.69 6.04 4.12
N TYR A 167 7.85 5.97 3.10
CA TYR A 167 8.31 5.70 1.75
C TYR A 167 9.25 6.80 1.24
N LYS A 168 8.95 8.07 1.49
CA LYS A 168 9.83 9.19 1.12
C LYS A 168 11.17 9.14 1.84
N ALA A 169 11.17 8.82 3.13
CA ALA A 169 12.41 8.65 3.89
C ALA A 169 13.25 7.51 3.33
N LEU A 170 12.62 6.37 3.03
CA LEU A 170 13.28 5.20 2.43
C LEU A 170 13.87 5.51 1.04
N GLN A 171 13.16 6.30 0.21
CA GLN A 171 13.69 6.77 -1.06
C GLN A 171 14.95 7.60 -0.90
N ALA A 172 14.96 8.55 0.04
CA ALA A 172 16.12 9.40 0.32
C ALA A 172 17.32 8.58 0.85
N GLU A 173 17.06 7.56 1.68
CA GLU A 173 18.10 6.69 2.24
C GLU A 173 18.76 5.80 1.18
N LEU A 174 17.95 5.16 0.33
CA LEU A 174 18.44 4.21 -0.68
C LEU A 174 19.00 4.88 -1.94
N SER A 175 19.13 6.22 -1.94
CA SER A 175 19.49 7.00 -3.14
C SER A 175 18.58 6.68 -4.32
N LEU A 176 17.26 6.59 -4.07
CA LEU A 176 16.28 6.32 -5.11
C LEU A 176 15.99 7.59 -5.96
N ASP A 177 16.98 8.09 -6.70
CA ASP A 177 16.81 9.19 -7.69
C ASP A 177 16.35 8.67 -9.07
#